data_AF-A0A4V1R1M4-F1
#
_entry.id   AF-A0A4V1R1M4-F1
#
_cell.length_a   1.000
_cell.length_b   1.000
_cell.length_c   1.000
_cell.angle_alpha   90.00
_cell.angle_beta   90.00
_cell.angle_gamma   90.00
#
_symmetry.space_group_name_H-M   'P 1'
#
loop_
_entity.id
_entity.type
_entity.pdbx_description
1 polymer ?
#
loop_
_entity_poly.entity_id
_entity_poly.type
_entity_poly.pdbx_seq_one_letter_code
_entity_poly.pdbx_strand_id
1 'polypeptide(L)'
;MTLTLDFVRSKSVTRLSGLLPVVRAAAERLIDRAFARGIPILITQGLRTIAEQDALYAQGRTAPGKIVTNARGGYSNHNFGVAIDFVRLEPDGRNISWDVNKDWMTVVEIAKEMGFSWGGDWTSFKDYPHFEMTFGLTTAQYRAGRRSTQAQIDQAMYIITKGDEVPMTAEEKAVFDTLQKRVESLEKQLLQKEPTSWAKSTVDKLTKLPSKNGNGVVLSDPTGDHSYFRTIVVLDRTGSFDQK
;
A
#
# COMPACT_ATOMS: atom_id res chain seq x y z
N MET A 1 -1.67 -3.32 37.35
CA MET A 1 -1.23 -2.28 36.41
C MET A 1 -2.27 -2.21 35.32
N THR A 2 -2.79 -1.03 35.01
CA THR A 2 -3.72 -0.86 33.87
C THR A 2 -2.90 -0.89 32.58
N LEU A 3 -3.28 -1.74 31.62
CA LEU A 3 -2.62 -1.78 30.32
C LEU A 3 -2.81 -0.45 29.60
N THR A 4 -1.74 0.07 29.00
CA THR A 4 -1.81 1.23 28.11
C THR A 4 -1.78 0.78 26.67
N LEU A 5 -2.38 1.57 25.77
CA LEU A 5 -2.35 1.28 24.34
C LEU A 5 -0.92 1.18 23.81
N ASP A 6 -0.02 2.07 24.25
CA ASP A 6 1.39 2.05 23.85
C ASP A 6 2.11 0.77 24.28
N PHE A 7 1.81 0.27 25.49
CA PHE A 7 2.35 -1.00 25.93
C PHE A 7 1.86 -2.15 25.02
N VAL A 8 0.56 -2.20 24.71
CA VAL A 8 0.00 -3.24 23.84
C VAL A 8 0.61 -3.17 22.44
N ARG A 9 0.68 -1.99 21.83
CA ARG A 9 1.32 -1.77 20.52
C ARG A 9 2.77 -2.23 20.51
N SER A 10 3.53 -1.91 21.57
CA SER A 10 4.95 -2.27 21.67
C SER A 10 5.21 -3.78 21.55
N LYS A 11 4.26 -4.62 21.98
CA LYS A 11 4.36 -6.08 21.91
C LYS A 11 4.32 -6.63 20.48
N SER A 12 3.80 -5.87 19.52
CA SER A 12 3.59 -6.31 18.14
C SER A 12 4.53 -5.68 17.12
N VAL A 13 5.25 -4.61 17.48
CA VAL A 13 6.08 -3.81 16.55
C VAL A 13 7.00 -4.68 15.68
N THR A 14 7.68 -5.67 16.26
CA THR A 14 8.61 -6.52 15.50
C THR A 14 7.91 -7.41 14.48
N ARG A 15 6.68 -7.85 14.78
CA ARG A 15 5.86 -8.71 13.92
C ARG A 15 5.20 -7.95 12.77
N LEU A 16 5.11 -6.64 12.87
CA LEU A 16 4.57 -5.78 11.81
C LEU A 16 5.59 -5.41 10.73
N SER A 17 6.87 -5.73 10.96
CA SER A 17 7.93 -5.45 9.99
C SER A 17 7.78 -6.32 8.74
N GLY A 18 7.97 -5.70 7.57
CA GLY A 18 7.92 -6.40 6.28
C GLY A 18 6.52 -6.75 5.76
N LEU A 19 5.46 -6.43 6.50
CA LEU A 19 4.09 -6.45 5.96
C LEU A 19 3.92 -5.39 4.87
N LEU A 20 2.96 -5.62 3.96
CA LEU A 20 2.52 -4.57 3.05
C LEU A 20 2.00 -3.36 3.85
N PRO A 21 2.29 -2.11 3.44
CA PRO A 21 1.95 -0.92 4.24
C PRO A 21 0.48 -0.85 4.67
N VAL A 22 -0.44 -1.20 3.78
CA VAL A 22 -1.88 -1.27 4.06
C VAL A 22 -2.24 -2.34 5.08
N VAL A 23 -1.60 -3.51 5.02
CA VAL A 23 -1.82 -4.62 5.97
C VAL A 23 -1.25 -4.27 7.34
N ARG A 24 -0.09 -3.60 7.37
CA ARG A 24 0.47 -3.05 8.61
C ARG A 24 -0.47 -2.03 9.24
N ALA A 25 -0.96 -1.06 8.47
CA ALA A 25 -1.91 -0.06 8.96
C ALA A 25 -3.19 -0.72 9.49
N ALA A 26 -3.70 -1.73 8.79
CA ALA A 26 -4.84 -2.52 9.26
C ALA A 26 -4.54 -3.25 10.58
N ALA A 27 -3.37 -3.86 10.73
CA ALA A 27 -2.99 -4.56 11.95
C ALA A 27 -2.84 -3.60 13.14
N GLU A 28 -2.19 -2.44 12.94
CA GLU A 28 -2.07 -1.39 13.96
C GLU A 28 -3.45 -0.88 14.38
N ARG A 29 -4.34 -0.65 13.41
CA ARG A 29 -5.69 -0.18 13.69
C ARG A 29 -6.58 -1.23 14.34
N LEU A 30 -6.37 -2.52 14.03
CA LEU A 30 -7.04 -3.62 14.70
C LEU A 30 -6.67 -3.67 16.19
N ILE A 31 -5.38 -3.50 16.53
CA ILE A 31 -4.93 -3.40 17.93
C ILE A 31 -5.65 -2.25 18.63
N ASP A 32 -5.70 -1.08 18.02
CA ASP A 32 -6.33 0.11 18.60
C ASP A 32 -7.83 -0.10 18.85
N ARG A 33 -8.56 -0.59 17.84
CA ARG A 33 -10.01 -0.78 17.91
C ARG A 33 -10.38 -1.88 18.90
N ALA A 34 -9.61 -2.97 18.96
CA ALA A 34 -9.79 -4.03 19.94
C ALA A 34 -9.52 -3.52 21.37
N PHE A 35 -8.44 -2.75 21.56
CA PHE A 35 -8.12 -2.14 22.85
C PHE A 35 -9.22 -1.17 23.32
N ALA A 36 -9.77 -0.34 22.41
CA ALA A 36 -10.88 0.57 22.72
C ALA A 36 -12.17 -0.15 23.15
N ARG A 37 -12.33 -1.43 22.78
CA ARG A 37 -13.42 -2.31 23.23
C ARG A 37 -13.08 -3.08 24.52
N GLY A 38 -11.93 -2.82 25.14
CA GLY A 38 -11.46 -3.53 26.33
C GLY A 38 -10.89 -4.92 26.05
N ILE A 39 -10.55 -5.22 24.78
CA ILE A 39 -10.04 -6.52 24.34
C ILE A 39 -8.62 -6.33 23.81
N PRO A 40 -7.59 -6.23 24.66
CA PRO A 40 -6.22 -6.08 24.20
C PRO A 40 -5.79 -7.33 23.44
N ILE A 41 -5.21 -7.13 22.25
CA ILE A 41 -4.65 -8.18 21.42
C ILE A 41 -3.19 -7.89 21.10
N LEU A 42 -2.46 -8.91 20.67
CA LEU A 42 -1.15 -8.74 20.05
C LEU A 42 -1.05 -9.58 18.78
N ILE A 43 -0.24 -9.10 17.84
CA ILE A 43 0.16 -9.84 16.65
C ILE A 43 1.31 -10.76 17.00
N THR A 44 1.09 -12.07 16.79
CA THR A 44 2.08 -13.13 17.08
C THR A 44 2.94 -13.46 15.86
N GLN A 45 2.38 -13.33 14.66
CA GLN A 45 3.04 -13.59 13.38
C GLN A 45 2.63 -12.54 12.35
N GLY A 46 3.56 -12.12 11.51
CA GLY A 46 3.32 -11.26 10.36
C GLY A 46 4.02 -11.83 9.13
N LEU A 47 4.97 -11.10 8.55
CA LEU A 47 5.82 -11.65 7.48
C LEU A 47 6.63 -12.85 8.01
N ARG A 48 6.62 -13.93 7.25
CA ARG A 48 7.47 -15.11 7.49
C ARG A 48 8.30 -15.38 6.25
N THR A 49 9.61 -15.51 6.40
CA THR A 49 10.50 -15.89 5.30
C THR A 49 10.18 -17.30 4.78
N ILE A 50 10.63 -17.61 3.57
CA ILE A 50 10.49 -18.94 2.96
C ILE A 50 11.13 -20.00 3.86
N ALA A 51 12.34 -19.73 4.36
CA ALA A 51 13.07 -20.65 5.23
C ALA A 51 12.36 -20.89 6.57
N GLU A 52 11.83 -19.84 7.21
CA GLU A 52 11.04 -20.01 8.44
C GLU A 52 9.77 -20.83 8.19
N GLN A 53 9.09 -20.63 7.06
CA GLN A 53 7.91 -21.41 6.70
C GLN A 53 8.25 -22.87 6.43
N ASP A 54 9.35 -23.16 5.75
CA ASP A 54 9.83 -24.54 5.54
C ASP A 54 10.21 -25.21 6.86
N ALA A 55 10.81 -24.47 7.80
CA ALA A 55 11.09 -24.97 9.14
C ALA A 55 9.80 -25.32 9.92
N LEU A 56 8.75 -24.50 9.82
CA LEU A 56 7.44 -24.84 10.39
C LEU A 56 6.79 -26.04 9.70
N TYR A 57 6.91 -26.14 8.38
CA TYR A 57 6.39 -27.28 7.62
C TYR A 57 7.08 -28.59 8.00
N ALA A 58 8.38 -28.55 8.35
CA ALA A 58 9.14 -29.71 8.79
C ALA A 58 8.66 -30.28 10.13
N GLN A 59 8.06 -29.48 11.02
CA GLN A 59 7.60 -29.95 12.34
C GLN A 59 6.53 -31.04 12.22
N GLY A 60 6.74 -32.13 12.96
CA GLY A 60 5.89 -33.33 12.90
C GLY A 60 6.01 -34.14 11.61
N ARG A 61 6.94 -33.78 10.71
CA ARG A 61 7.23 -34.50 9.46
C ARG A 61 8.68 -34.97 9.41
N THR A 62 9.61 -34.03 9.31
CA THR A 62 11.05 -34.28 9.23
C THR A 62 11.81 -33.70 10.44
N ALA A 63 11.13 -32.93 11.29
CA ALA A 63 11.62 -32.44 12.57
C ALA A 63 10.62 -32.77 13.70
N PRO A 64 11.07 -32.91 14.95
CA PRO A 64 10.17 -33.10 16.09
C PRO A 64 9.19 -31.92 16.27
N GLY A 65 8.01 -32.20 16.83
CA GLY A 65 6.99 -31.20 17.12
C GLY A 65 5.61 -31.59 16.58
N LYS A 66 4.60 -30.76 16.87
CA LYS A 66 3.26 -30.92 16.29
C LYS A 66 3.24 -30.32 14.89
N ILE A 67 2.41 -30.85 14.00
CA ILE A 67 2.14 -30.22 12.72
C ILE A 67 1.37 -28.92 12.99
N VAL A 68 1.99 -27.78 12.69
CA VAL A 68 1.40 -26.44 12.87
C VAL A 68 1.02 -25.77 11.55
N THR A 69 1.42 -26.35 10.41
CA THR A 69 1.06 -25.84 9.08
C THR A 69 1.06 -26.95 8.04
N ASN A 70 0.23 -26.76 7.01
CA ASN A 70 0.22 -27.58 5.79
C ASN A 70 0.93 -26.89 4.60
N ALA A 71 1.34 -25.63 4.75
CA ALA A 71 1.96 -24.86 3.69
C ALA A 71 3.49 -24.94 3.74
N ARG A 72 4.12 -25.20 2.59
CA ARG A 72 5.57 -25.04 2.39
C ARG A 72 5.94 -23.58 2.20
N GLY A 73 7.24 -23.28 2.23
CA GLY A 73 7.78 -21.97 1.87
C GLY A 73 7.28 -21.51 0.51
N GLY A 74 6.67 -20.31 0.48
CA GLY A 74 6.08 -19.71 -0.72
C GLY A 74 4.62 -20.13 -0.98
N TYR A 75 4.05 -20.98 -0.11
CA TYR A 75 2.65 -21.43 -0.19
C TYR A 75 1.81 -20.90 0.97
N SER A 76 2.38 -20.05 1.85
CA SER A 76 1.64 -19.33 2.88
C SER A 76 1.52 -17.85 2.52
N ASN A 77 0.37 -17.24 2.84
CA ASN A 77 0.15 -15.80 2.70
C ASN A 77 1.08 -14.97 3.62
N HIS A 78 1.58 -15.54 4.72
CA HIS A 78 2.64 -14.93 5.53
C HIS A 78 3.94 -14.71 4.74
N ASN A 79 4.20 -15.46 3.66
CA ASN A 79 5.42 -15.28 2.85
C ASN A 79 5.40 -14.02 1.99
N PHE A 80 4.25 -13.35 1.87
CA PHE A 80 4.07 -12.20 1.00
C PHE A 80 3.67 -10.94 1.77
N GLY A 81 3.68 -10.97 3.10
CA GLY A 81 3.36 -9.80 3.94
C GLY A 81 1.89 -9.41 3.90
N VAL A 82 1.00 -10.34 3.52
CA VAL A 82 -0.46 -10.14 3.39
C VAL A 82 -1.28 -10.83 4.47
N ALA A 83 -0.64 -11.39 5.49
CA ALA A 83 -1.30 -12.09 6.57
C ALA A 83 -0.67 -11.81 7.93
N ILE A 84 -1.50 -11.92 8.97
CA ILE A 84 -1.13 -11.76 10.37
C ILE A 84 -1.83 -12.84 11.19
N ASP A 85 -1.19 -13.26 12.29
CA ASP A 85 -1.85 -14.07 13.31
C ASP A 85 -1.97 -13.25 14.60
N PHE A 86 -3.12 -13.26 15.24
CA PHE A 86 -3.37 -12.54 16.49
C PHE A 86 -3.64 -13.47 17.67
N VAL A 87 -3.48 -12.94 18.88
CA VAL A 87 -3.90 -13.60 20.12
C VAL A 87 -4.41 -12.55 21.11
N ARG A 88 -5.32 -12.94 22.00
CA ARG A 88 -5.78 -12.08 23.08
C ARG A 88 -4.70 -11.99 24.17
N LEU A 89 -4.43 -10.77 24.63
CA LEU A 89 -3.60 -10.49 25.79
C LEU A 89 -4.50 -10.42 27.02
N GLU A 90 -4.14 -11.13 28.08
CA GLU A 90 -4.90 -11.08 29.33
C GLU A 90 -4.67 -9.74 30.07
N PRO A 91 -5.59 -9.30 30.95
CA PRO A 91 -5.50 -8.02 31.66
C PRO A 91 -4.20 -7.81 32.46
N ASP A 92 -3.49 -8.89 32.81
CA ASP A 92 -2.20 -8.84 33.48
C ASP A 92 -1.03 -8.38 32.57
N GLY A 93 -1.25 -8.29 31.26
CA GLY A 93 -0.27 -7.85 30.27
C GLY A 93 0.86 -8.84 29.99
N ARG A 94 0.74 -10.08 30.46
CA ARG A 94 1.77 -11.12 30.40
C ARG A 94 1.25 -12.41 29.79
N ASN A 95 0.07 -12.85 30.20
CA ASN A 95 -0.53 -14.09 29.72
C ASN A 95 -1.30 -13.85 28.42
N ILE A 96 -1.36 -14.88 27.59
CA ILE A 96 -2.12 -14.86 26.33
C ILE A 96 -3.17 -15.95 26.36
N SER A 97 -4.29 -15.72 25.68
CA SER A 97 -5.36 -16.70 25.53
C SER A 97 -5.66 -16.97 24.06
N TRP A 98 -5.72 -18.26 23.74
CA TRP A 98 -6.14 -18.80 22.44
C TRP A 98 -7.61 -19.21 22.41
N ASP A 99 -8.37 -18.92 23.47
CA ASP A 99 -9.79 -19.26 23.56
C ASP A 99 -10.62 -18.46 22.55
N VAL A 100 -11.27 -19.19 21.63
CA VAL A 100 -12.19 -18.66 20.64
C VAL A 100 -13.55 -18.39 21.30
N ASN A 101 -13.63 -17.31 22.07
CA ASN A 101 -14.80 -16.88 22.82
C ASN A 101 -15.46 -15.64 22.18
N LYS A 102 -16.41 -15.02 22.89
CA LYS A 102 -17.11 -13.81 22.40
C LYS A 102 -16.14 -12.67 22.05
N ASP A 103 -15.12 -12.43 22.88
CA ASP A 103 -14.14 -11.37 22.64
C ASP A 103 -13.31 -11.67 21.40
N TRP A 104 -12.93 -12.94 21.18
CA TRP A 104 -12.28 -13.37 19.95
C TRP A 104 -13.14 -13.03 18.72
N MET A 105 -14.44 -13.35 18.78
CA MET A 105 -15.36 -13.06 17.69
C MET A 105 -15.55 -11.56 17.47
N THR A 106 -15.55 -10.74 18.52
CA THR A 106 -15.55 -9.28 18.38
C THR A 106 -14.30 -8.76 17.66
N VAL A 107 -13.13 -9.33 17.92
CA VAL A 107 -11.90 -8.98 17.17
C VAL A 107 -12.02 -9.38 15.71
N VAL A 108 -12.60 -10.56 15.42
CA VAL A 108 -12.87 -11.03 14.05
C VAL A 108 -13.83 -10.11 13.31
N GLU A 109 -14.91 -9.65 13.95
CA GLU A 109 -15.84 -8.68 13.37
C GLU A 109 -15.13 -7.39 13.00
N ILE A 110 -14.34 -6.81 13.90
CA ILE A 110 -13.54 -5.60 13.64
C ILE A 110 -12.58 -5.84 12.47
N ALA A 111 -11.88 -6.97 12.44
CA ALA A 111 -10.94 -7.28 11.36
C ALA A 111 -11.65 -7.40 9.99
N LYS A 112 -12.82 -8.05 9.95
CA LYS A 112 -13.64 -8.19 8.74
C LYS A 112 -14.18 -6.85 8.24
N GLU A 113 -14.62 -5.97 9.14
CA GLU A 113 -15.03 -4.60 8.79
C GLU A 113 -13.89 -3.82 8.12
N MET A 114 -12.63 -4.13 8.46
CA MET A 114 -11.43 -3.53 7.88
C MET A 114 -10.94 -4.22 6.61
N GLY A 115 -11.66 -5.24 6.14
CA GLY A 115 -11.35 -5.95 4.89
C GLY A 115 -10.47 -7.19 5.03
N PHE A 116 -10.19 -7.67 6.25
CA PHE A 116 -9.54 -8.97 6.43
C PHE A 116 -10.49 -10.13 6.14
N SER A 117 -9.97 -11.17 5.51
CA SER A 117 -10.55 -12.52 5.55
C SER A 117 -10.02 -13.27 6.76
N TRP A 118 -10.82 -14.18 7.33
CA TRP A 118 -10.48 -14.89 8.56
C TRP A 118 -10.32 -16.39 8.34
N GLY A 119 -9.23 -16.98 8.87
CA GLY A 119 -8.96 -18.41 8.75
C GLY A 119 -9.95 -19.31 9.50
N GLY A 120 -10.70 -18.77 10.46
CA GLY A 120 -11.80 -19.49 11.11
C GLY A 120 -13.01 -19.74 10.21
N ASP A 121 -13.14 -19.00 9.10
CA ASP A 121 -14.20 -19.22 8.09
C ASP A 121 -13.86 -20.35 7.10
N TRP A 122 -12.63 -20.89 7.13
CA TRP A 122 -12.24 -21.96 6.23
C TRP A 122 -13.06 -23.24 6.47
N THR A 123 -13.34 -23.98 5.40
CA THR A 123 -14.15 -25.21 5.46
C THR A 123 -13.40 -26.39 6.07
N SER A 124 -12.08 -26.39 6.00
CA SER A 124 -11.20 -27.39 6.61
C SER A 124 -9.93 -26.70 7.13
N PHE A 125 -9.27 -27.31 8.13
CA PHE A 125 -8.07 -26.75 8.77
C PHE A 125 -8.24 -25.30 9.22
N LYS A 126 -9.33 -25.02 9.94
CA LYS A 126 -9.63 -23.70 10.49
C LYS A 126 -8.45 -23.18 11.29
N ASP A 127 -7.97 -22.00 10.90
CA ASP A 127 -6.87 -21.30 11.55
C ASP A 127 -7.42 -20.05 12.23
N TYR A 128 -7.87 -20.21 13.47
CA TYR A 128 -8.57 -19.16 14.21
C TYR A 128 -7.75 -17.89 14.43
N PRO A 129 -6.43 -17.94 14.67
CA PRO A 129 -5.57 -16.75 14.74
C PRO A 129 -5.42 -15.99 13.43
N HIS A 130 -5.69 -16.62 12.29
CA HIS A 130 -5.23 -16.14 11.00
C HIS A 130 -6.15 -15.09 10.39
N PHE A 131 -5.57 -13.95 10.00
CA PHE A 131 -6.20 -12.97 9.12
C PHE A 131 -5.34 -12.74 7.87
N GLU A 132 -6.01 -12.58 6.73
CA GLU A 132 -5.33 -12.27 5.46
C GLU A 132 -6.06 -11.21 4.63
N MET A 133 -5.28 -10.41 3.90
CA MET A 133 -5.76 -9.42 2.95
C MET A 133 -5.03 -9.64 1.62
N THR A 134 -5.51 -10.62 0.85
CA THR A 134 -4.80 -11.11 -0.35
C THR A 134 -5.05 -10.27 -1.60
N PHE A 135 -5.98 -9.31 -1.56
CA PHE A 135 -6.39 -8.50 -2.72
C PHE A 135 -6.87 -9.34 -3.91
N GLY A 136 -7.44 -10.51 -3.64
CA GLY A 136 -7.91 -11.46 -4.66
C GLY A 136 -6.79 -12.23 -5.37
N LEU A 137 -5.56 -12.17 -4.85
CA LEU A 137 -4.41 -12.87 -5.42
C LEU A 137 -4.17 -14.21 -4.72
N THR A 138 -3.84 -15.23 -5.50
CA THR A 138 -3.41 -16.53 -4.97
C THR A 138 -1.92 -16.54 -4.64
N THR A 139 -1.47 -17.46 -3.78
CA THR A 139 -0.03 -17.62 -3.49
C THR A 139 0.78 -17.92 -4.74
N ALA A 140 0.21 -18.62 -5.73
CA ALA A 140 0.87 -18.87 -7.03
C ALA A 140 1.12 -17.56 -7.80
N GLN A 141 0.14 -16.64 -7.80
CA GLN A 141 0.30 -15.33 -8.42
C GLN A 141 1.33 -14.47 -7.67
N TYR A 142 1.35 -14.52 -6.35
CA TYR A 142 2.36 -13.84 -5.55
C TYR A 142 3.78 -14.37 -5.83
N ARG A 143 3.96 -15.70 -5.93
CA ARG A 143 5.23 -16.31 -6.35
C ARG A 143 5.65 -15.88 -7.75
N ALA A 144 4.69 -15.72 -8.67
CA ALA A 144 4.93 -15.19 -10.01
C ALA A 144 5.22 -13.68 -10.06
N GLY A 145 5.31 -13.00 -8.91
CA GLY A 145 5.64 -11.58 -8.83
C GLY A 145 4.44 -10.63 -8.92
N ARG A 146 3.22 -11.14 -9.05
CA ARG A 146 2.01 -10.29 -9.05
C ARG A 146 1.83 -9.64 -7.68
N ARG A 147 1.38 -8.39 -7.66
CA ARG A 147 1.08 -7.60 -6.46
C ARG A 147 -0.27 -6.91 -6.60
N SER A 148 -0.81 -6.41 -5.50
CA SER A 148 -2.04 -5.60 -5.50
C SER A 148 -1.84 -4.32 -6.31
N THR A 149 -2.92 -3.84 -6.94
CA THR A 149 -2.89 -2.56 -7.65
C THR A 149 -3.01 -1.40 -6.66
N GLN A 150 -2.57 -0.20 -7.06
CA GLN A 150 -2.71 0.99 -6.23
C GLN A 150 -4.18 1.25 -5.86
N ALA A 151 -5.10 1.11 -6.82
CA ALA A 151 -6.54 1.28 -6.57
C ALA A 151 -7.09 0.30 -5.50
N GLN A 152 -6.61 -0.95 -5.49
CA GLN A 152 -6.98 -1.93 -4.45
C GLN A 152 -6.43 -1.52 -3.08
N ILE A 153 -5.19 -1.02 -3.04
CA ILE A 153 -4.55 -0.50 -1.82
C ILE A 153 -5.32 0.71 -1.29
N ASP A 154 -5.65 1.67 -2.15
CA ASP A 154 -6.35 2.90 -1.79
C ASP A 154 -7.77 2.60 -1.26
N GLN A 155 -8.48 1.68 -1.93
CA GLN A 155 -9.79 1.22 -1.47
C GLN A 155 -9.72 0.56 -0.09
N ALA A 156 -8.73 -0.32 0.13
CA ALA A 156 -8.54 -0.96 1.43
C ALA A 156 -8.16 0.06 2.50
N MET A 157 -7.25 0.99 2.20
CA MET A 157 -6.87 2.06 3.12
C MET A 157 -8.07 2.94 3.51
N TYR A 158 -8.91 3.31 2.54
CA TYR A 158 -10.15 4.05 2.82
C TYR A 158 -11.04 3.30 3.81
N ILE A 159 -11.24 1.98 3.62
CA ILE A 159 -12.05 1.16 4.54
C ILE A 159 -11.42 1.11 5.94
N ILE A 160 -10.11 0.92 6.04
CA ILE A 160 -9.35 0.84 7.30
C ILE A 160 -9.48 2.13 8.11
N THR A 161 -9.41 3.29 7.45
CA THR A 161 -9.43 4.60 8.11
C THR A 161 -10.81 5.22 8.23
N LYS A 162 -11.83 4.61 7.60
CA LYS A 162 -13.19 5.13 7.63
C LYS A 162 -13.72 5.17 9.07
N GLY A 163 -14.27 6.32 9.46
CA GLY A 163 -14.80 6.57 10.80
C GLY A 163 -13.78 7.10 11.81
N ASP A 164 -12.50 7.17 11.40
CA ASP A 164 -11.40 7.69 12.22
C ASP A 164 -10.99 9.10 11.76
N GLU A 165 -11.88 9.79 11.06
CA GLU A 165 -11.70 11.17 10.64
C GLU A 165 -11.51 12.05 11.89
N VAL A 166 -10.26 12.26 12.27
CA VAL A 166 -9.90 13.35 13.14
C VAL A 166 -10.14 14.61 12.30
N PRO A 167 -11.02 15.53 12.73
CA PRO A 167 -11.20 16.77 12.00
C PRO A 167 -9.85 17.46 11.89
N MET A 168 -9.42 17.73 10.64
CA MET A 168 -8.21 18.49 10.39
C MET A 168 -8.28 19.79 11.20
N THR A 169 -7.17 20.14 11.84
CA THR A 169 -7.03 21.45 12.47
C THR A 169 -7.20 22.55 11.42
N ALA A 170 -7.55 23.75 11.85
CA ALA A 170 -7.67 24.88 10.94
C ALA A 170 -6.35 25.14 10.19
N GLU A 171 -5.20 24.93 10.84
CA GLU A 171 -3.89 25.04 10.20
C GLU A 171 -3.68 23.96 9.13
N GLU A 172 -3.94 22.69 9.45
CA GLU A 172 -3.81 21.58 8.49
C GLU A 172 -4.72 21.78 7.28
N LYS A 173 -5.95 22.27 7.51
CA LYS A 173 -6.89 22.56 6.42
C LYS A 173 -6.38 23.67 5.52
N ALA A 174 -5.86 24.76 6.10
CA ALA A 174 -5.29 25.86 5.30
C ALA A 174 -4.07 25.39 4.47
N VAL A 175 -3.23 24.53 5.02
CA VAL A 175 -2.09 23.92 4.30
C VAL A 175 -2.59 23.02 3.17
N PHE A 176 -3.58 22.17 3.43
CA PHE A 176 -4.17 21.30 2.41
C PHE A 176 -4.81 22.10 1.27
N ASP A 177 -5.61 23.13 1.58
CA ASP A 177 -6.22 24.00 0.58
C ASP A 177 -5.16 24.71 -0.29
N THR A 178 -4.03 25.09 0.33
CA THR A 178 -2.90 25.70 -0.38
C THR A 178 -2.21 24.70 -1.31
N LEU A 179 -1.99 23.47 -0.84
CA LEU A 179 -1.41 22.39 -1.63
C LEU A 179 -2.32 22.01 -2.79
N GLN A 180 -3.62 21.90 -2.56
CA GLN A 180 -4.60 21.59 -3.60
C GLN A 180 -4.57 22.63 -4.73
N LYS A 181 -4.61 23.93 -4.39
CA LYS A 181 -4.48 25.02 -5.38
C LYS A 181 -3.17 24.93 -6.17
N ARG A 182 -2.07 24.51 -5.53
CA ARG A 182 -0.77 24.36 -6.19
C ARG A 182 -0.77 23.17 -7.15
N VAL A 183 -1.36 22.05 -6.76
CA VAL A 183 -1.52 20.87 -7.64
C VAL A 183 -2.37 21.24 -8.86
N GLU A 184 -3.52 21.87 -8.65
CA GLU A 184 -4.37 22.34 -9.76
C GLU A 184 -3.64 23.32 -10.69
N SER A 185 -2.80 24.21 -10.12
CA SER A 185 -1.97 25.11 -10.92
C SER A 185 -0.90 24.36 -11.72
N LEU A 186 -0.27 23.35 -11.14
CA LEU A 186 0.75 22.54 -11.81
C LEU A 186 0.14 21.68 -12.91
N GLU A 187 -1.03 21.07 -12.67
CA GLU A 187 -1.77 20.32 -13.67
C GLU A 187 -2.14 21.21 -14.86
N LYS A 188 -2.61 22.45 -14.60
CA LYS A 188 -2.88 23.43 -15.68
C LYS A 188 -1.62 23.79 -16.47
N GLN A 189 -0.46 23.88 -15.81
CA GLN A 189 0.81 24.13 -16.50
C GLN A 189 1.24 22.93 -17.34
N LEU A 190 1.05 21.71 -16.85
CA LEU A 190 1.39 20.49 -17.57
C LEU A 190 0.47 20.25 -18.78
N LEU A 191 -0.81 20.59 -18.65
CA LEU A 191 -1.81 20.53 -19.73
C LEU A 191 -1.69 21.70 -20.73
N GLN A 192 -0.76 22.62 -20.53
CA GLN A 192 -0.57 23.77 -21.40
C GLN A 192 0.13 23.34 -22.69
N LYS A 193 -0.66 22.91 -23.68
CA LYS A 193 -0.21 22.50 -25.03
C LYS A 193 0.24 23.68 -25.91
N GLU A 194 -0.34 24.85 -25.68
CA GLU A 194 -0.06 26.04 -26.49
C GLU A 194 1.27 26.69 -26.10
N PRO A 195 2.22 26.93 -27.01
CA PRO A 195 3.51 27.49 -26.68
C PRO A 195 3.40 28.82 -25.90
N THR A 196 4.29 29.01 -24.93
CA THR A 196 4.38 30.27 -24.16
C THR A 196 4.56 31.45 -25.11
N SER A 197 4.10 32.64 -24.72
CA SER A 197 4.14 33.84 -25.56
C SER A 197 5.51 34.13 -26.18
N TRP A 198 6.58 33.92 -25.40
CA TRP A 198 7.95 34.12 -25.85
C TRP A 198 8.44 33.09 -26.86
N ALA A 199 7.85 31.88 -26.88
CA ALA A 199 8.21 30.78 -27.77
C ALA A 199 7.32 30.75 -29.03
N LYS A 200 6.10 31.28 -28.94
CA LYS A 200 5.06 31.19 -29.98
C LYS A 200 5.54 31.58 -31.38
N SER A 201 6.21 32.74 -31.51
CA SER A 201 6.72 33.19 -32.82
C SER A 201 7.74 32.22 -33.44
N THR A 202 8.59 31.61 -32.63
CA THR A 202 9.60 30.66 -33.12
C THR A 202 8.96 29.31 -33.43
N VAL A 203 8.06 28.81 -32.58
CA VAL A 203 7.30 27.57 -32.83
C VAL A 203 6.47 27.68 -34.11
N ASP A 204 5.79 28.81 -34.34
CA ASP A 204 5.02 29.07 -35.57
C ASP A 204 5.89 29.08 -36.84
N LYS A 205 7.15 29.51 -36.72
CA LYS A 205 8.11 29.43 -37.83
C LYS A 205 8.56 28.00 -38.08
N LEU A 206 8.91 27.27 -37.02
CA LEU A 206 9.38 25.88 -37.09
C LEU A 206 8.32 24.94 -37.68
N THR A 207 7.04 25.15 -37.36
CA THR A 207 5.93 24.34 -37.88
C THR A 207 5.55 24.67 -39.33
N LYS A 208 5.97 25.83 -39.86
CA LYS A 208 5.70 26.27 -41.24
C LYS A 208 6.90 26.14 -42.17
N LEU A 209 8.05 25.67 -41.66
CA LEU A 209 9.28 25.55 -42.43
C LEU A 209 9.15 24.44 -43.49
N PRO A 210 9.24 24.76 -44.79
CA PRO A 210 9.11 23.78 -45.85
C PRO A 210 10.33 22.85 -45.89
N SER A 211 10.09 21.57 -46.16
CA SER A 211 11.13 20.58 -46.42
C SER A 211 11.98 20.98 -47.62
N LYS A 212 13.30 20.72 -47.57
CA LYS A 212 14.23 20.96 -48.69
C LYS A 212 13.80 20.33 -50.01
N ASN A 213 12.93 19.32 -49.97
CA ASN A 213 12.46 18.58 -51.14
C ASN A 213 11.06 19.03 -51.61
N GLY A 214 10.50 20.12 -51.07
CA GLY A 214 9.19 20.66 -51.46
C GLY A 214 7.97 19.87 -50.98
N ASN A 215 8.15 18.63 -50.49
CA ASN A 215 7.09 17.80 -49.93
C ASN A 215 7.13 17.81 -48.40
N GLY A 216 6.21 18.55 -47.78
CA GLY A 216 5.95 18.54 -46.34
C GLY A 216 6.73 19.59 -45.53
N VAL A 217 6.47 19.62 -44.22
CA VAL A 217 7.12 20.49 -43.23
C VAL A 217 8.26 19.75 -42.53
N VAL A 218 9.36 20.46 -42.23
CA VAL A 218 10.59 19.88 -41.64
C VAL A 218 10.35 19.30 -40.25
N LEU A 219 9.45 19.91 -39.48
CA LEU A 219 9.10 19.49 -38.14
C LEU A 219 7.56 19.52 -38.02
N SER A 220 6.95 18.36 -37.78
CA SER A 220 5.52 18.25 -37.54
C SER A 220 5.26 17.79 -36.11
N ASP A 221 4.25 18.40 -35.47
CA ASP A 221 3.66 17.85 -34.25
C ASP A 221 2.35 17.14 -34.60
N PRO A 222 2.34 15.81 -34.77
CA PRO A 222 1.10 15.09 -35.07
C PRO A 222 0.10 15.10 -33.90
N THR A 223 0.53 15.50 -32.70
CA THR A 223 -0.29 15.53 -31.47
C THR A 223 -0.76 16.93 -31.06
N GLY A 224 -0.17 17.98 -31.64
CA GLY A 224 -0.45 19.38 -31.31
C GLY A 224 -0.02 19.81 -29.90
N ASP A 225 0.92 19.09 -29.28
CA ASP A 225 1.36 19.34 -27.90
C ASP A 225 2.45 20.42 -27.80
N HIS A 226 3.16 20.70 -28.90
CA HIS A 226 4.23 21.68 -29.08
C HIS A 226 5.39 21.62 -28.07
N SER A 227 5.38 20.69 -27.13
CA SER A 227 6.40 20.46 -26.10
C SER A 227 7.79 20.24 -26.69
N TYR A 228 7.88 19.44 -27.77
CA TYR A 228 9.12 19.21 -28.50
C TYR A 228 9.72 20.51 -29.08
N PHE A 229 8.88 21.39 -29.61
CA PHE A 229 9.32 22.65 -30.19
C PHE A 229 9.82 23.63 -29.13
N ARG A 230 9.18 23.68 -27.94
CA ARG A 230 9.67 24.51 -26.83
C ARG A 230 11.10 24.11 -26.42
N THR A 231 11.38 22.82 -26.32
CA THR A 231 12.71 22.31 -25.99
C THR A 231 13.74 22.73 -27.03
N ILE A 232 13.42 22.64 -28.33
CA ILE A 232 14.30 23.13 -29.40
C ILE A 232 14.58 24.62 -29.25
N VAL A 233 13.57 25.45 -28.96
CA VAL A 233 13.77 26.90 -28.78
C VAL A 233 14.64 27.21 -27.56
N VAL A 234 14.50 26.45 -26.46
CA VAL A 234 15.38 26.60 -25.28
C VAL A 234 16.83 26.23 -25.64
N LEU A 235 17.03 25.12 -26.35
CA LEU A 235 18.36 24.67 -26.78
C LEU A 235 19.02 25.69 -27.73
N ASP A 236 18.26 26.27 -28.66
CA ASP A 236 18.71 27.34 -29.55
C ASP A 236 19.14 28.58 -28.77
N ARG A 237 18.30 29.08 -27.85
CA ARG A 237 18.62 30.26 -27.04
C ARG A 237 19.75 30.08 -26.05
N THR A 238 20.04 28.83 -25.67
CA THR A 238 21.21 28.50 -24.83
C THR A 238 22.48 28.33 -25.67
N GLY A 239 22.44 28.59 -26.98
CA GLY A 239 23.56 28.48 -27.89
C GLY A 239 23.95 27.03 -28.19
N SER A 240 23.07 26.06 -27.91
CA SER A 240 23.38 24.63 -28.10
C SER A 240 23.53 24.25 -29.58
N PHE A 241 23.07 25.09 -30.50
CA PHE A 241 23.19 24.91 -31.95
C PHE A 241 24.21 25.85 -32.61
N ASP A 242 24.85 26.75 -31.85
CA ASP A 242 25.90 27.60 -32.37
C ASP A 242 27.12 26.71 -32.66
N GLN A 243 27.57 26.68 -33.93
CA GLN A 243 28.78 25.94 -34.30
C GLN A 243 29.96 26.55 -33.54
N LYS A 244 30.65 25.71 -32.76
CA LYS A 244 31.94 26.05 -32.14
C LYS A 244 33.02 26.30 -33.19
#